data_AF-A0A0R2SMR8-F1
#
_entry.id   AF-A0A0R2SMR8-F1
#
_cell.length_a   1.000
_cell.length_b   1.000
_cell.length_c   1.000
_cell.angle_alpha   90.00
_cell.angle_beta   90.00
_cell.angle_gamma   90.00
#
_symmetry.space_group_name_H-M   'P 1'
#
loop_
_entity.id
_entity.type
_entity.pdbx_description
1 polymer ?
#
loop_
_entity_poly.entity_id
_entity_poly.type
_entity_poly.pdbx_seq_one_letter_code
_entity_poly.pdbx_strand_id
1 'polypeptide(L)'
;EAKAAASLSHPNIVAVLDQGWNQGGAPCVFIVMELIEGATLRDYIIEQGALSAERALSIITPVASALAAAHKLGIVHRDIKPENILVSKEGRIKIADFGLARGALLGNTMTAESSVILGSVSYLSPEQVQRGVADARSDIYSLGIVLFEILTGQKPYQGEDPVQVAIKHVNERVPAPSTIKPGLSIEIDQLVLSTTDIDPDKRPRDAVILLEKLRELSEKLDPRKRQLSLELDLPPLAIKGPGKKEGAKRLRRDKDREVQIPKNQEATVKKEKSSSIGKKALSKRVKRNRQIAALIAISLGIGIWYVIVGPGSKVIVPSLAGLTVKQATSELADLGLDLKVEREEFSEDIPEDRVINSSPAGGGRISPDGTVEVTISKGKERYIIPTLQGLKIEIAERLINDNKLVVGEVIEEFSSEFPKGFIMRSSPVAGERIKRDSQVTLYISKGIEQIGISSYQGKSGEQALNELTEAGFDVETKYVFSEDLPIGAVVSQLPRTGDIDKGSVITLTVSKGSEFVFIPNLFSLTQAMAVDTLKDLDLKVIIKKVGDKKIKVVTNISPKVGERVKRGSTVTITVG
;
A
#
# COMPACT_ATOMS: atom_id res chain seq x y z
N GLU A 1 -4.46 10.99 19.26
CA GLU A 1 -3.22 10.37 18.77
C GLU A 1 -2.06 11.35 18.59
N ALA A 2 -2.25 12.57 18.07
CA ALA A 2 -1.19 13.59 18.09
C ALA A 2 -0.71 14.00 19.50
N LYS A 3 -1.58 13.91 20.54
CA LYS A 3 -1.18 13.97 21.96
C LYS A 3 -0.16 12.89 22.38
N ALA A 4 -0.17 11.71 21.75
CA ALA A 4 0.76 10.63 22.05
C ALA A 4 2.14 10.91 21.44
N ALA A 5 2.20 11.43 20.21
CA ALA A 5 3.45 11.88 19.59
C ALA A 5 4.05 13.11 20.29
N ALA A 6 3.23 14.05 20.76
CA ALA A 6 3.69 15.21 21.52
C ALA A 6 4.28 14.84 22.91
N SER A 7 3.93 13.66 23.45
CA SER A 7 4.48 13.16 24.73
C SER A 7 5.82 12.42 24.59
N LEU A 8 6.24 12.11 23.36
CA LEU A 8 7.48 11.41 23.06
C LEU A 8 8.64 12.39 22.89
N SER A 9 9.33 12.71 23.99
CA SER A 9 10.60 13.43 23.94
C SER A 9 11.76 12.44 23.90
N HIS A 10 12.42 12.31 22.75
CA HIS A 10 13.60 11.47 22.59
C HIS A 10 14.54 12.10 21.54
N PRO A 11 15.88 12.09 21.72
CA PRO A 11 16.82 12.72 20.80
C PRO A 11 16.77 12.16 19.37
N ASN A 12 16.35 10.90 19.22
CA ASN A 12 16.20 10.22 17.92
C ASN A 12 14.75 10.17 17.39
N ILE A 13 13.85 10.99 17.93
CA ILE A 13 12.49 11.19 17.40
C ILE A 13 12.38 12.65 16.94
N VAL A 14 11.72 12.89 15.81
CA VAL A 14 11.38 14.24 15.35
C VAL A 14 10.34 14.84 16.29
N ALA A 15 10.63 16.01 16.86
CA ALA A 15 9.70 16.66 17.77
C ALA A 15 8.51 17.26 17.01
N VAL A 16 7.29 16.98 17.49
CA VAL A 16 6.09 17.69 17.04
C VAL A 16 5.98 18.99 17.83
N LEU A 17 5.97 20.12 17.12
CA LEU A 17 5.96 21.46 17.70
C LEU A 17 4.54 22.01 17.85
N ASP A 18 3.68 21.81 16.84
CA ASP A 18 2.31 22.32 16.84
C ASP A 18 1.39 21.50 15.93
N GLN A 19 0.08 21.68 16.04
CA GLN A 19 -0.94 21.07 15.19
C GLN A 19 -2.13 22.03 15.02
N GLY A 20 -2.78 21.98 13.86
CA GLY A 20 -3.97 22.78 13.61
C GLY A 20 -4.84 22.25 12.50
N TRP A 21 -5.97 22.92 12.29
CA TRP A 21 -6.86 22.71 11.17
C TRP A 21 -6.94 24.00 10.35
N ASN A 22 -7.17 23.88 9.05
CA ASN A 22 -7.44 25.04 8.21
C ASN A 22 -8.93 25.45 8.34
N GLN A 23 -9.18 26.66 8.83
CA GLN A 23 -10.54 27.23 8.94
C GLN A 23 -10.96 28.08 7.72
N GLY A 24 -10.01 28.47 6.86
CA GLY A 24 -10.23 29.46 5.79
C GLY A 24 -10.23 28.90 4.37
N GLY A 25 -10.37 27.58 4.20
CA GLY A 25 -10.33 26.92 2.88
C GLY A 25 -10.75 25.45 2.97
N ALA A 26 -10.29 24.61 2.03
CA ALA A 26 -10.54 23.17 2.08
C ALA A 26 -10.11 22.59 3.44
N PRO A 27 -10.93 21.75 4.09
CA PRO A 27 -10.64 21.22 5.41
C PRO A 27 -9.38 20.35 5.34
N CYS A 28 -8.29 20.85 5.92
CA CYS A 28 -7.05 20.11 6.05
C CYS A 28 -6.51 20.21 7.48
N VAL A 29 -5.92 19.12 7.95
CA VAL A 29 -5.21 19.06 9.23
C VAL A 29 -3.72 19.24 8.91
N PHE A 30 -3.04 20.08 9.66
CA PHE A 30 -1.59 20.27 9.53
C PHE A 30 -0.89 19.98 10.85
N ILE A 31 0.36 19.51 10.75
CA ILE A 31 1.24 19.22 11.88
C ILE A 31 2.56 19.93 11.60
N VAL A 32 3.02 20.70 12.59
CA VAL A 32 4.31 21.40 12.54
C VAL A 32 5.32 20.58 13.32
N MET A 33 6.44 20.25 12.69
CA MET A 33 7.48 19.38 13.25
C MET A 33 8.85 20.05 13.15
N GLU A 34 9.81 19.56 13.94
CA GLU A 34 11.22 19.94 13.85
C GLU A 34 11.76 19.70 12.43
N LEU A 35 12.32 20.74 11.81
CA LEU A 35 12.99 20.63 10.52
C LEU A 35 14.37 19.98 10.71
N ILE A 36 14.56 18.82 10.09
CA ILE A 36 15.87 18.14 10.05
C ILE A 36 16.55 18.44 8.72
N GLU A 37 17.61 19.23 8.76
CA GLU A 37 18.44 19.45 7.58
C GLU A 37 19.29 18.22 7.28
N GLY A 38 18.93 17.50 6.23
CA GLY A 38 19.57 16.23 5.88
C GLY A 38 18.86 15.53 4.73
N ALA A 39 19.12 14.22 4.62
CA ALA A 39 18.48 13.36 3.62
C ALA A 39 17.74 12.21 4.32
N THR A 40 16.84 11.55 3.59
CA THR A 40 16.24 10.31 4.10
C THR A 40 17.25 9.18 4.02
N LEU A 41 17.05 8.12 4.81
CA LEU A 41 17.85 6.91 4.71
C LEU A 41 17.68 6.25 3.33
N ARG A 42 16.52 6.40 2.69
CA ARG A 42 16.31 5.99 1.29
C ARG A 42 17.33 6.63 0.36
N ASP A 43 17.45 7.95 0.41
CA ASP A 43 18.39 8.70 -0.42
C ASP A 43 19.83 8.24 -0.14
N TYR A 44 20.15 8.03 1.14
CA TYR A 44 21.46 7.56 1.56
C TYR A 44 21.80 6.16 1.02
N ILE A 45 20.84 5.23 0.97
CA ILE A 45 21.02 3.89 0.38
C ILE A 45 21.19 3.99 -1.14
N ILE A 46 20.45 4.88 -1.82
CA ILE A 46 20.57 5.08 -3.28
C ILE A 46 21.96 5.62 -3.63
N GLU A 47 22.48 6.57 -2.85
CA GLU A 47 23.78 7.20 -3.12
C GLU A 47 24.97 6.30 -2.78
N GLN A 48 24.93 5.60 -1.64
CA GLN A 48 26.08 4.83 -1.12
C GLN A 48 26.02 3.34 -1.47
N GLY A 49 24.85 2.83 -1.86
CA GLY A 49 24.60 1.41 -2.03
C GLY A 49 24.68 0.64 -0.71
N ALA A 50 25.25 -0.56 -0.75
CA ALA A 50 25.33 -1.46 0.39
C ALA A 50 26.36 -1.00 1.45
N LEU A 51 25.91 -0.66 2.67
CA LEU A 51 26.78 -0.17 3.74
C LEU A 51 27.59 -1.29 4.42
N SER A 52 28.65 -0.89 5.13
CA SER A 52 29.39 -1.78 6.03
C SER A 52 28.55 -2.12 7.27
N ALA A 53 28.84 -3.26 7.90
CA ALA A 53 28.15 -3.70 9.12
C ALA A 53 28.22 -2.65 10.24
N GLU A 54 29.40 -2.06 10.46
CA GLU A 54 29.60 -1.02 11.47
C GLU A 54 28.72 0.20 11.20
N ARG A 55 28.64 0.64 9.94
CA ARG A 55 27.83 1.79 9.57
C ARG A 55 26.34 1.48 9.70
N ALA A 56 25.90 0.31 9.25
CA ALA A 56 24.52 -0.15 9.41
C ALA A 56 24.10 -0.16 10.89
N LEU A 57 24.93 -0.71 11.78
CA LEU A 57 24.67 -0.71 13.22
C LEU A 57 24.65 0.70 13.82
N SER A 58 25.51 1.61 13.34
CA SER A 58 25.51 3.02 13.78
C SER A 58 24.21 3.77 13.42
N ILE A 59 23.49 3.32 12.39
CA ILE A 59 22.21 3.89 11.97
C ILE A 59 21.04 3.22 12.70
N ILE A 60 21.04 1.88 12.76
CA ILE A 60 19.93 1.10 13.31
C ILE A 60 19.86 1.19 14.84
N THR A 61 20.98 1.34 15.54
CA THR A 61 20.99 1.45 17.02
C THR A 61 20.22 2.68 17.53
N PRO A 62 20.42 3.91 17.00
CA PRO A 62 19.58 5.06 17.31
C PRO A 62 18.08 4.86 17.01
N VAL A 63 17.75 4.20 15.89
CA VAL A 63 16.36 3.91 15.50
C VAL A 63 15.71 2.95 16.50
N ALA A 64 16.42 1.88 16.88
CA ALA A 64 15.97 0.95 17.92
C ALA A 64 15.80 1.66 19.28
N SER A 65 16.66 2.64 19.62
CA SER A 65 16.52 3.44 20.85
C SER A 65 15.25 4.28 20.86
N ALA A 66 14.92 4.93 19.74
CA ALA A 66 13.67 5.68 19.61
C ALA A 66 12.43 4.77 19.70
N LEU A 67 12.44 3.62 19.02
CA LEU A 67 11.36 2.63 19.12
C LEU A 67 11.22 2.07 20.54
N ALA A 68 12.33 1.82 21.24
CA ALA A 68 12.30 1.36 22.62
C ALA A 68 11.61 2.36 23.55
N ALA A 69 11.89 3.66 23.38
CA ALA A 69 11.21 4.73 24.12
C ALA A 69 9.70 4.76 23.82
N ALA A 70 9.31 4.58 22.55
CA ALA A 70 7.91 4.52 22.13
C ALA A 70 7.17 3.30 22.67
N HIS A 71 7.74 2.11 22.54
CA HIS A 71 7.13 0.86 22.98
C HIS A 71 6.93 0.83 24.49
N LYS A 72 7.83 1.47 25.26
CA LYS A 72 7.68 1.62 26.72
C LYS A 72 6.45 2.43 27.12
N LEU A 73 6.02 3.36 26.27
CA LEU A 73 4.80 4.14 26.43
C LEU A 73 3.58 3.48 25.76
N GLY A 74 3.73 2.27 25.21
CA GLY A 74 2.67 1.55 24.51
C GLY A 74 2.37 2.10 23.11
N ILE A 75 3.26 2.92 22.55
CA ILE A 75 3.12 3.51 21.22
C ILE A 75 3.87 2.65 20.20
N VAL A 76 3.19 2.28 19.12
CA VAL A 76 3.73 1.50 17.99
C VAL A 76 3.75 2.40 16.77
N HIS A 77 4.84 2.41 16.02
CA HIS A 77 5.04 3.29 14.85
C HIS A 77 4.24 2.83 13.63
N ARG A 78 4.24 1.52 13.31
CA ARG A 78 3.49 0.84 12.24
C ARG A 78 3.92 1.12 10.79
N ASP A 79 4.93 1.96 10.57
CA ASP A 79 5.36 2.37 9.23
C ASP A 79 6.88 2.63 9.20
N ILE A 80 7.66 1.73 9.80
CA ILE A 80 9.11 1.84 9.78
C ILE A 80 9.64 1.48 8.39
N LYS A 81 10.30 2.44 7.74
CA LYS A 81 10.86 2.33 6.40
C LYS A 81 11.96 3.38 6.19
N PRO A 82 12.84 3.23 5.18
CA PRO A 82 13.95 4.16 4.96
C PRO A 82 13.51 5.61 4.71
N GLU A 83 12.30 5.82 4.18
CA GLU A 83 11.75 7.16 3.92
C GLU A 83 11.42 7.91 5.22
N ASN A 84 11.07 7.18 6.29
CA ASN A 84 10.70 7.76 7.60
C ASN A 84 11.90 7.88 8.56
N ILE A 85 13.11 7.52 8.11
CA ILE A 85 14.35 7.63 8.90
C ILE A 85 15.20 8.74 8.29
N LEU A 86 15.42 9.81 9.05
CA LEU A 86 16.16 10.99 8.62
C LEU A 86 17.60 10.97 9.12
N VAL A 87 18.53 11.32 8.25
CA VAL A 87 19.96 11.48 8.54
C VAL A 87 20.31 12.94 8.38
N SER A 88 20.52 13.64 9.51
CA SER A 88 20.95 15.05 9.49
C SER A 88 22.37 15.21 8.92
N LYS A 89 22.71 16.42 8.48
CA LYS A 89 24.08 16.79 8.06
C LYS A 89 25.14 16.55 9.14
N GLU A 90 24.77 16.65 10.42
CA GLU A 90 25.67 16.33 11.55
C GLU A 90 25.77 14.82 11.85
N GLY A 91 25.11 13.97 11.06
CA GLY A 91 25.14 12.51 11.23
C GLY A 91 24.22 11.98 12.33
N ARG A 92 23.35 12.82 12.91
CA ARG A 92 22.30 12.37 13.85
C ARG A 92 21.16 11.71 13.08
N ILE A 93 20.67 10.60 13.65
CA ILE A 93 19.56 9.81 13.11
C ILE A 93 18.28 10.14 13.88
N LYS A 94 17.20 10.42 13.17
CA LYS A 94 15.88 10.69 13.74
C LYS A 94 14.77 9.95 12.99
N ILE A 95 13.77 9.48 13.71
CA ILE A 95 12.57 8.88 13.14
C ILE A 95 11.51 9.97 12.98
N ALA A 96 10.98 10.10 11.77
CA ALA A 96 9.85 10.94 11.42
C ALA A 96 8.55 10.11 11.35
N ASP A 97 7.40 10.79 11.39
CA ASP A 97 6.08 10.21 11.08
C ASP A 97 5.69 8.97 11.89
N PHE A 98 5.57 9.13 13.22
CA PHE A 98 4.97 8.13 14.11
C PHE A 98 3.48 7.88 13.81
N GLY A 99 3.18 7.19 12.71
CA GLY A 99 1.88 6.57 12.40
C GLY A 99 0.64 7.46 12.53
N LEU A 100 0.78 8.80 12.52
CA LEU A 100 -0.28 9.76 12.87
C LEU A 100 -1.50 9.72 11.94
N ALA A 101 -1.40 9.02 10.81
CA ALA A 101 -2.45 8.93 9.78
C ALA A 101 -3.16 7.56 9.68
N ARG A 102 -2.79 6.54 10.49
CA ARG A 102 -3.37 5.19 10.38
C ARG A 102 -4.00 4.70 11.69
N GLY A 103 -4.74 5.59 12.36
CA GLY A 103 -5.71 5.21 13.37
C GLY A 103 -6.85 4.42 12.72
N ALA A 104 -7.04 3.17 13.16
CA ALA A 104 -8.22 2.33 12.91
C ALA A 104 -8.62 1.92 11.47
N LEU A 105 -7.91 2.34 10.41
CA LEU A 105 -8.29 1.99 9.02
C LEU A 105 -7.67 0.69 8.46
N LEU A 106 -7.00 -0.13 9.27
CA LEU A 106 -6.56 -1.46 8.84
C LEU A 106 -7.64 -2.55 9.00
N GLY A 107 -8.81 -2.20 9.56
CA GLY A 107 -9.91 -3.14 9.79
C GLY A 107 -10.73 -3.47 8.54
N ASN A 108 -10.84 -2.55 7.58
CA ASN A 108 -11.69 -2.74 6.41
C ASN A 108 -10.92 -2.33 5.15
N THR A 109 -10.84 -3.27 4.21
CA THR A 109 -10.49 -3.10 2.79
C THR A 109 -9.07 -2.60 2.48
N MET A 110 -8.22 -3.53 2.01
CA MET A 110 -7.12 -3.21 1.10
C MET A 110 -7.71 -2.84 -0.27
N THR A 111 -8.31 -1.66 -0.40
CA THR A 111 -8.78 -1.13 -1.69
C THR A 111 -7.62 -0.49 -2.46
N ALA A 112 -7.58 -0.76 -3.75
CA ALA A 112 -6.49 -0.44 -4.67
C ALA A 112 -6.36 1.06 -5.05
N GLU A 113 -7.04 1.98 -4.35
CA GLU A 113 -7.14 3.41 -4.74
C GLU A 113 -6.16 4.35 -4.01
N SER A 114 -5.13 3.84 -3.34
CA SER A 114 -4.09 4.69 -2.77
C SER A 114 -2.76 4.42 -3.44
N SER A 115 -2.41 5.26 -4.40
CA SER A 115 -1.06 5.37 -4.99
C SER A 115 0.07 5.57 -3.96
N VAL A 116 -0.29 5.87 -2.70
CA VAL A 116 0.59 5.95 -1.51
C VAL A 116 0.93 4.57 -0.91
N ILE A 117 0.22 3.50 -1.28
CA ILE A 117 0.44 2.13 -0.78
C ILE A 117 1.60 1.43 -1.50
N LEU A 118 1.95 1.84 -2.73
CA LEU A 118 2.89 1.12 -3.60
C LEU A 118 4.29 0.91 -2.99
N GLY A 119 4.78 1.87 -2.18
CA GLY A 119 6.13 1.81 -1.58
C GLY A 119 6.20 1.16 -0.19
N SER A 120 5.08 1.12 0.55
CA SER A 120 5.09 0.72 1.97
C SER A 120 4.97 -0.79 2.16
N VAL A 121 4.45 -1.52 1.16
CA VAL A 121 4.21 -2.98 1.28
C VAL A 121 5.49 -3.78 1.50
N SER A 122 6.64 -3.30 1.01
CA SER A 122 7.94 -3.99 1.14
C SER A 122 8.47 -4.10 2.57
N TYR A 123 7.88 -3.38 3.54
CA TYR A 123 8.31 -3.36 4.94
C TYR A 123 7.24 -3.86 5.90
N LEU A 124 6.08 -4.28 5.38
CA LEU A 124 4.98 -4.76 6.21
C LEU A 124 5.33 -6.12 6.84
N SER A 125 4.97 -6.26 8.11
CA SER A 125 5.09 -7.54 8.80
C SER A 125 4.01 -8.55 8.34
N PRO A 126 4.28 -9.86 8.43
CA PRO A 126 3.33 -10.91 8.07
C PRO A 126 1.97 -10.74 8.75
N GLU A 127 1.96 -10.38 10.04
CA GLU A 127 0.75 -10.17 10.83
C GLU A 127 -0.04 -8.92 10.40
N GLN A 128 0.63 -7.87 9.93
CA GLN A 128 -0.02 -6.69 9.35
C GLN A 128 -0.71 -7.05 8.04
N VAL A 129 -0.09 -7.90 7.21
CA VAL A 129 -0.67 -8.36 5.94
C VAL A 129 -1.84 -9.32 6.16
N GLN A 130 -1.71 -10.27 7.09
CA GLN A 130 -2.74 -11.30 7.33
C GLN A 130 -3.93 -10.81 8.16
N ARG A 131 -3.68 -9.97 9.17
CA ARG A 131 -4.68 -9.62 10.20
C ARG A 131 -4.97 -8.13 10.29
N GLY A 132 -4.19 -7.28 9.61
CA GLY A 132 -4.29 -5.82 9.75
C GLY A 132 -3.88 -5.30 11.14
N VAL A 133 -3.28 -6.15 11.99
CA VAL A 133 -2.87 -5.77 13.35
C VAL A 133 -1.37 -5.50 13.36
N ALA A 134 -0.97 -4.44 14.06
CA ALA A 134 0.43 -4.08 14.26
C ALA A 134 0.70 -3.91 15.76
N ASP A 135 1.75 -4.57 16.25
CA ASP A 135 2.27 -4.40 17.60
C ASP A 135 3.77 -4.07 17.59
N ALA A 136 4.41 -4.00 18.77
CA ALA A 136 5.84 -3.73 18.90
C ALA A 136 6.73 -4.66 18.07
N ARG A 137 6.30 -5.89 17.80
CA ARG A 137 7.04 -6.91 17.03
C ARG A 137 6.89 -6.73 15.53
N SER A 138 5.85 -6.03 15.11
CA SER A 138 5.68 -5.58 13.73
C SER A 138 6.72 -4.51 13.38
N ASP A 139 6.94 -3.53 14.26
CA ASP A 139 7.99 -2.51 14.06
C ASP A 139 9.41 -3.12 14.02
N ILE A 140 9.65 -4.17 14.81
CA ILE A 140 10.91 -4.91 14.83
C ILE A 140 11.14 -5.65 13.51
N TYR A 141 10.08 -6.25 12.95
CA TYR A 141 10.16 -6.87 11.63
C TYR A 141 10.52 -5.86 10.56
N SER A 142 9.79 -4.74 10.51
CA SER A 142 10.06 -3.67 9.54
C SER A 142 11.48 -3.13 9.67
N LEU A 143 11.98 -2.93 10.90
CA LEU A 143 13.37 -2.54 11.15
C LEU A 143 14.38 -3.61 10.69
N GLY A 144 14.05 -4.89 10.83
CA GLY A 144 14.84 -6.00 10.32
C GLY A 144 14.96 -6.01 8.80
N ILE A 145 13.87 -5.71 8.10
CA ILE A 145 13.87 -5.54 6.63
C ILE A 145 14.74 -4.34 6.22
N VAL A 146 14.63 -3.22 6.93
CA VAL A 146 15.49 -2.04 6.71
C VAL A 146 16.96 -2.39 6.93
N LEU A 147 17.30 -3.11 8.01
CA LEU A 147 18.67 -3.56 8.29
C LEU A 147 19.20 -4.47 7.17
N PHE A 148 18.40 -5.42 6.68
CA PHE A 148 18.78 -6.28 5.55
C PHE A 148 19.09 -5.44 4.30
N GLU A 149 18.23 -4.47 3.98
CA GLU A 149 18.38 -3.63 2.80
C GLU A 149 19.62 -2.74 2.88
N ILE A 150 19.89 -2.13 4.03
CA ILE A 150 21.10 -1.32 4.23
C ILE A 150 22.37 -2.16 4.05
N LEU A 151 22.37 -3.40 4.55
CA LEU A 151 23.53 -4.30 4.49
C LEU A 151 23.80 -4.81 3.08
N THR A 152 22.75 -5.14 2.33
CA THR A 152 22.85 -5.80 1.02
C THR A 152 22.69 -4.85 -0.16
N GLY A 153 22.16 -3.64 0.06
CA GLY A 153 21.79 -2.68 -0.98
C GLY A 153 20.49 -3.01 -1.72
N GLN A 154 19.80 -4.09 -1.36
CA GLN A 154 18.57 -4.54 -2.03
C GLN A 154 17.54 -5.07 -1.04
N LYS A 155 16.26 -4.96 -1.38
CA LYS A 155 15.16 -5.49 -0.56
C LYS A 155 15.15 -7.03 -0.59
N PRO A 156 14.71 -7.71 0.49
CA PRO A 156 14.70 -9.17 0.55
C PRO A 156 13.68 -9.79 -0.41
N TYR A 157 12.56 -9.11 -0.64
CA TYR A 157 11.53 -9.51 -1.60
C TYR A 157 11.39 -8.45 -2.67
N GLN A 158 11.36 -8.91 -3.93
CA GLN A 158 11.08 -8.09 -5.11
C GLN A 158 9.90 -8.70 -5.87
N GLY A 159 9.09 -7.84 -6.49
CA GLY A 159 7.93 -8.21 -7.29
C GLY A 159 7.41 -6.99 -8.04
N GLU A 160 6.82 -7.20 -9.22
CA GLU A 160 6.23 -6.13 -10.03
C GLU A 160 4.92 -5.63 -9.43
N ASP A 161 4.19 -6.51 -8.73
CA ASP A 161 2.94 -6.20 -8.05
C ASP A 161 3.14 -6.13 -6.52
N PRO A 162 2.76 -5.02 -5.86
CA PRO A 162 2.79 -4.90 -4.40
C PRO A 162 2.10 -6.05 -3.66
N VAL A 163 0.99 -6.59 -4.20
CA VAL A 163 0.26 -7.70 -3.58
C VAL A 163 1.13 -8.96 -3.54
N GLN A 164 1.92 -9.21 -4.58
CA GLN A 164 2.85 -10.35 -4.60
C GLN A 164 3.94 -10.19 -3.54
N VAL A 165 4.48 -8.98 -3.36
CA VAL A 165 5.46 -8.69 -2.31
C VAL A 165 4.85 -8.93 -0.92
N ALA A 166 3.60 -8.50 -0.70
CA ALA A 166 2.88 -8.76 0.55
C ALA A 166 2.71 -10.26 0.84
N ILE A 167 2.36 -11.06 -0.18
CA ILE A 167 2.24 -12.52 -0.06
C ILE A 167 3.59 -13.17 0.28
N LYS A 168 4.70 -12.66 -0.28
CA LYS A 168 6.05 -13.16 0.04
C LYS A 168 6.42 -12.95 1.50
N HIS A 169 6.07 -11.82 2.10
CA HIS A 169 6.28 -11.61 3.54
C HIS A 169 5.61 -12.69 4.40
N VAL A 170 4.46 -13.22 3.96
CA VAL A 170 3.70 -14.24 4.68
C VAL A 170 4.24 -15.66 4.46
N ASN A 171 4.67 -15.97 3.23
CA ASN A 171 4.95 -17.35 2.82
C ASN A 171 6.44 -17.68 2.68
N GLU A 172 7.29 -16.68 2.45
CA GLU A 172 8.73 -16.86 2.22
C GLU A 172 9.54 -16.33 3.40
N ARG A 173 10.71 -16.93 3.65
CA ARG A 173 11.63 -16.46 4.69
C ARG A 173 12.65 -15.47 4.11
N VAL A 174 12.96 -14.43 4.87
CA VAL A 174 14.03 -13.50 4.52
C VAL A 174 15.36 -14.27 4.47
N PRO A 175 16.13 -14.20 3.37
CA PRO A 175 17.42 -14.88 3.29
C PRO A 175 18.43 -14.27 4.26
N ALA A 176 19.49 -15.01 4.60
CA ALA A 176 20.59 -14.44 5.36
C ALA A 176 21.34 -13.39 4.53
N PRO A 177 21.61 -12.18 5.06
CA PRO A 177 22.38 -11.13 4.37
C PRO A 177 23.68 -11.62 3.73
N SER A 178 24.40 -12.52 4.38
CA SER A 178 25.65 -13.12 3.86
C SER A 178 25.48 -13.89 2.56
N THR A 179 24.26 -14.34 2.23
CA THR A 179 23.93 -15.01 0.96
C THR A 179 24.07 -14.05 -0.23
N ILE A 180 23.81 -12.77 -0.02
CA ILE A 180 23.90 -11.71 -1.05
C ILE A 180 25.24 -10.98 -0.96
N LYS A 181 25.69 -10.66 0.26
CA LYS A 181 26.95 -9.96 0.51
C LYS A 181 27.91 -10.87 1.31
N PRO A 182 28.77 -11.64 0.62
CA PRO A 182 29.80 -12.44 1.29
C PRO A 182 30.72 -11.56 2.16
N GLY A 183 31.07 -12.05 3.35
CA GLY A 183 31.94 -11.35 4.29
C GLY A 183 31.23 -10.71 5.49
N LEU A 184 29.90 -10.83 5.58
CA LEU A 184 29.15 -10.54 6.80
C LEU A 184 29.32 -11.67 7.84
N SER A 185 29.37 -11.30 9.12
CA SER A 185 29.54 -12.26 10.21
C SER A 185 28.23 -13.00 10.50
N ILE A 186 28.33 -14.20 11.07
CA ILE A 186 27.15 -15.03 11.36
C ILE A 186 26.23 -14.38 12.40
N GLU A 187 26.77 -13.54 13.28
CA GLU A 187 26.00 -12.79 14.27
C GLU A 187 25.11 -11.73 13.61
N ILE A 188 25.54 -11.13 12.50
CA ILE A 188 24.73 -10.16 11.75
C ILE A 188 23.58 -10.89 11.05
N ASP A 189 23.85 -12.06 10.48
CA ASP A 189 22.80 -12.89 9.87
C ASP A 189 21.77 -13.31 10.92
N GLN A 190 22.23 -13.78 12.09
CA GLN A 190 21.34 -14.15 13.19
C GLN A 190 20.52 -12.97 13.70
N LEU A 191 21.09 -11.77 13.77
CA LEU A 191 20.36 -10.57 14.14
C LEU A 191 19.21 -10.33 13.16
N VAL A 192 19.50 -10.26 11.86
CA VAL A 192 18.48 -10.03 10.82
C VAL A 192 17.41 -11.11 10.87
N LEU A 193 17.80 -12.39 10.84
CA LEU A 193 16.87 -13.52 10.88
C LEU A 193 16.00 -13.53 12.14
N SER A 194 16.55 -13.15 13.30
CA SER A 194 15.77 -13.09 14.54
C SER A 194 14.76 -11.94 14.54
N THR A 195 15.02 -10.85 13.81
CA THR A 195 14.07 -9.74 13.66
C THR A 195 13.02 -10.00 12.58
N THR A 196 13.33 -10.81 11.57
CA THR A 196 12.47 -11.05 10.41
C THR A 196 11.80 -12.44 10.38
N ASP A 197 11.71 -13.13 11.53
CA ASP A 197 10.98 -14.40 11.60
C ASP A 197 9.50 -14.20 11.25
N ILE A 198 8.88 -15.16 10.56
CA ILE A 198 7.47 -15.09 10.17
C ILE A 198 6.58 -15.10 11.43
N ASP A 199 6.98 -15.86 12.45
CA ASP A 199 6.30 -15.95 13.74
C ASP A 199 6.69 -14.78 14.65
N PRO A 200 5.76 -13.87 15.00
CA PRO A 200 6.06 -12.72 15.86
C PRO A 200 6.59 -13.13 17.24
N ASP A 201 6.18 -14.28 17.78
CA ASP A 201 6.62 -14.75 19.10
C ASP A 201 8.09 -15.17 19.13
N LYS A 202 8.70 -15.41 17.96
CA LYS A 202 10.13 -15.74 17.83
C LYS A 202 11.02 -14.49 17.69
N ARG A 203 10.41 -13.34 17.43
CA ARG A 203 11.13 -12.05 17.37
C ARG A 203 11.42 -11.54 18.77
N PRO A 204 12.38 -10.61 18.95
CA PRO A 204 12.47 -9.84 20.17
C PRO A 204 11.10 -9.24 20.53
N ARG A 205 10.70 -9.36 21.80
CA ARG A 205 9.35 -8.96 22.24
C ARG A 205 9.08 -7.47 22.03
N ASP A 206 10.11 -6.64 22.19
CA ASP A 206 10.07 -5.20 22.01
C ASP A 206 11.43 -4.67 21.54
N ALA A 207 11.47 -3.37 21.23
CA ALA A 207 12.68 -2.70 20.78
C ALA A 207 13.72 -2.53 21.90
N VAL A 208 13.36 -2.72 23.17
CA VAL A 208 14.31 -2.70 24.30
C VAL A 208 15.24 -3.92 24.20
N ILE A 209 14.67 -5.11 24.02
CA ILE A 209 15.45 -6.35 23.85
C ILE A 209 16.29 -6.28 22.57
N LEU A 210 15.75 -5.72 21.48
CA LEU A 210 16.51 -5.52 20.25
C LEU A 210 17.70 -4.56 20.45
N LEU A 211 17.51 -3.47 21.18
CA LEU A 211 18.56 -2.50 21.47
C LEU A 211 19.70 -3.11 22.29
N GLU A 212 19.40 -3.98 23.26
CA GLU A 212 20.40 -4.72 24.02
C GLU A 212 21.23 -5.63 23.11
N LYS A 213 20.58 -6.42 22.25
CA LYS A 213 21.26 -7.26 21.25
C LYS A 213 22.15 -6.46 20.30
N LEU A 214 21.70 -5.29 19.83
CA LEU A 214 22.47 -4.40 18.97
C LEU A 214 23.71 -3.84 19.68
N ARG A 215 23.59 -3.47 20.95
CA ARG A 215 24.72 -3.00 21.77
C ARG A 215 25.74 -4.11 21.99
N GLU A 216 25.31 -5.30 22.37
CA GLU A 216 26.19 -6.47 22.52
C GLU A 216 26.93 -6.80 21.22
N LEU A 217 26.24 -6.71 20.07
CA LEU A 217 26.85 -6.95 18.77
C LEU A 217 27.87 -5.84 18.41
N SER A 218 27.52 -4.58 18.65
CA SER A 218 28.43 -3.46 18.43
C SER A 218 29.68 -3.54 19.30
N GLU A 219 29.57 -4.02 20.54
CA GLU A 219 30.70 -4.22 21.46
C GLU A 219 31.62 -5.36 21.02
N LYS A 220 31.06 -6.44 20.46
CA LYS A 220 31.84 -7.55 19.91
C LYS A 220 32.63 -7.15 18.67
N LEU A 221 32.05 -6.29 17.82
CA LEU A 221 32.69 -5.80 16.60
C LEU A 221 33.78 -4.75 16.89
N ASP A 222 33.62 -3.92 17.93
CA ASP A 222 34.61 -2.93 18.34
C ASP A 222 34.90 -2.97 19.86
N PRO A 223 35.83 -3.84 20.30
CA PRO A 223 36.17 -3.99 21.72
C PRO A 223 36.85 -2.76 22.33
N ARG A 224 37.27 -1.76 21.53
CA ARG A 224 37.91 -0.52 22.04
C ARG A 224 36.89 0.43 22.68
N LYS A 225 35.63 0.41 22.24
CA LYS A 225 34.56 1.25 22.82
C LYS A 225 34.28 0.94 24.30
N ARG A 226 34.50 -0.32 24.72
CA ARG A 226 34.35 -0.76 26.11
C ARG A 226 35.27 -0.01 27.09
N GLN A 227 36.43 0.48 26.62
CA GLN A 227 37.38 1.19 27.48
C GLN A 227 36.93 2.63 27.79
N LEU A 228 36.22 3.30 26.87
CA LEU A 228 35.72 4.67 27.10
C LEU A 228 34.44 4.71 27.95
N SER A 229 33.54 3.74 27.80
CA SER A 229 32.26 3.74 28.54
C SER A 229 32.42 3.42 30.02
N LEU A 230 33.47 2.69 30.42
CA LEU A 230 33.78 2.43 31.83
C LEU A 230 34.35 3.65 32.57
N GLU A 231 34.89 4.66 31.88
CA GLU A 231 35.46 5.85 32.52
C GLU A 231 34.39 6.86 32.96
N LEU A 232 33.18 6.81 32.41
CA LEU A 232 32.13 7.82 32.62
C LEU A 232 31.12 7.47 33.73
N ASP A 233 31.01 6.21 34.15
CA ASP A 233 30.01 5.70 35.11
C ASP A 233 30.62 5.29 36.46
N LEU A 234 31.34 6.20 37.13
CA LEU A 234 31.75 6.03 38.52
C LEU A 234 30.85 6.86 39.47
N PRO A 235 29.90 6.23 40.20
CA PRO A 235 29.24 6.90 41.32
C PRO A 235 30.19 7.02 42.54
N PRO A 236 30.01 8.02 43.43
CA PRO A 236 30.91 8.23 44.55
C PRO A 236 30.83 7.08 45.57
N LEU A 237 32.00 6.50 45.86
CA LEU A 237 32.19 5.37 46.78
C LEU A 237 31.93 5.77 48.24
N ALA A 238 31.03 5.05 48.89
CA ALA A 238 30.90 5.01 50.36
C ALA A 238 31.82 3.93 50.96
N ILE A 239 32.33 4.23 52.16
CA ILE A 239 33.49 3.62 52.82
C ILE A 239 33.19 2.24 53.47
N LYS A 240 34.21 1.36 53.46
CA LYS A 240 34.29 -0.04 53.95
C LYS A 240 34.05 -0.28 55.46
N GLY A 241 33.68 -1.54 55.76
CA GLY A 241 34.02 -2.29 56.99
C GLY A 241 34.23 -3.82 56.70
N PRO A 242 34.99 -4.60 57.52
CA PRO A 242 35.93 -5.62 57.00
C PRO A 242 35.71 -7.09 57.45
N GLY A 243 36.36 -8.03 56.73
CA GLY A 243 36.70 -9.41 57.16
C GLY A 243 36.32 -10.47 56.11
N LYS A 244 37.09 -11.49 55.72
CA LYS A 244 38.37 -12.10 56.14
C LYS A 244 39.00 -12.80 54.92
N LYS A 245 40.31 -13.01 54.95
CA LYS A 245 41.13 -13.70 53.94
C LYS A 245 41.08 -15.22 54.09
N GLU A 246 41.16 -15.93 52.96
CA GLU A 246 41.88 -17.18 52.68
C GLU A 246 41.75 -17.40 51.16
N GLY A 247 42.75 -17.73 50.34
CA GLY A 247 43.89 -18.60 50.53
C GLY A 247 43.87 -19.62 49.38
N ALA A 248 44.48 -19.27 48.25
CA ALA A 248 44.47 -20.04 47.01
C ALA A 248 45.22 -21.39 47.11
N LYS A 249 44.78 -22.39 46.32
CA LYS A 249 45.68 -23.40 45.72
C LYS A 249 45.13 -24.00 44.42
N ARG A 250 46.05 -24.12 43.46
CA ARG A 250 45.97 -24.67 42.10
C ARG A 250 45.75 -26.19 42.05
N LEU A 251 45.23 -26.71 40.93
CA LEU A 251 45.54 -27.99 40.24
C LEU A 251 44.94 -27.90 38.81
N ARG A 252 45.71 -27.72 37.73
CA ARG A 252 46.38 -28.70 36.83
C ARG A 252 45.48 -29.76 36.14
N ARG A 253 45.13 -29.42 34.88
CA ARG A 253 45.15 -30.19 33.61
C ARG A 253 45.26 -31.72 33.68
N ASP A 254 44.29 -32.40 33.07
CA ASP A 254 44.38 -33.80 32.62
C ASP A 254 44.13 -33.91 31.11
N LYS A 255 44.81 -34.90 30.50
CA LYS A 255 44.73 -35.29 29.09
C LYS A 255 44.77 -36.81 28.99
N ASP A 256 44.02 -37.31 28.00
CA ASP A 256 44.13 -38.59 27.28
C ASP A 256 43.79 -39.91 28.02
N ARG A 257 42.71 -40.57 27.56
CA ARG A 257 42.71 -41.99 27.12
C ARG A 257 41.35 -42.46 26.58
N GLU A 258 41.41 -43.06 25.39
CA GLU A 258 40.37 -43.91 24.79
C GLU A 258 40.12 -45.18 25.62
N VAL A 259 38.86 -45.62 25.69
CA VAL A 259 38.50 -47.02 26.02
C VAL A 259 37.31 -47.47 25.16
N GLN A 260 37.52 -48.63 24.54
CA GLN A 260 36.61 -49.39 23.69
C GLN A 260 35.59 -50.20 24.50
N ILE A 261 34.42 -50.44 23.90
CA ILE A 261 33.33 -51.27 24.43
C ILE A 261 33.44 -52.69 23.84
N PRO A 262 33.51 -53.80 24.61
CA PRO A 262 33.48 -55.14 24.06
C PRO A 262 32.07 -55.74 23.95
N LYS A 263 31.92 -56.51 22.85
CA LYS A 263 30.81 -57.34 22.40
C LYS A 263 30.43 -58.47 23.36
N ASN A 264 29.13 -58.77 23.39
CA ASN A 264 28.57 -60.03 23.89
C ASN A 264 28.50 -61.08 22.75
N GLN A 265 28.58 -62.35 23.15
CA GLN A 265 29.19 -63.44 22.39
C GLN A 265 28.25 -64.17 21.42
N GLU A 266 28.79 -64.50 20.23
CA GLU A 266 28.30 -65.53 19.33
C GLU A 266 28.73 -66.92 19.85
N ALA A 267 27.75 -67.82 20.03
CA ALA A 267 28.03 -69.23 20.26
C ALA A 267 28.29 -69.92 18.92
N THR A 268 29.54 -70.36 18.72
CA THR A 268 29.98 -71.13 17.56
C THR A 268 29.84 -72.63 17.80
N VAL A 269 29.46 -73.27 16.70
CA VAL A 269 29.26 -74.68 16.43
C VAL A 269 30.54 -75.51 16.68
N LYS A 270 30.41 -76.62 17.40
CA LYS A 270 31.37 -77.74 17.34
C LYS A 270 30.75 -78.93 16.60
N LYS A 271 31.40 -79.34 15.52
CA LYS A 271 31.24 -80.64 14.86
C LYS A 271 32.03 -81.69 15.64
N GLU A 272 31.39 -82.79 16.00
CA GLU A 272 32.04 -84.09 16.17
C GLU A 272 31.22 -85.19 15.48
N LYS A 273 31.93 -86.26 15.11
CA LYS A 273 31.65 -87.16 13.98
C LYS A 273 30.68 -88.31 14.30
N SER A 274 30.00 -88.71 13.23
CA SER A 274 29.48 -90.04 12.85
C SER A 274 29.55 -91.19 13.86
N SER A 275 28.38 -91.74 14.19
CA SER A 275 28.20 -93.18 14.36
C SER A 275 26.83 -93.60 13.78
N SER A 276 26.91 -94.49 12.80
CA SER A 276 25.83 -95.15 12.07
C SER A 276 24.92 -96.00 12.99
N ILE A 277 23.60 -95.78 12.95
CA ILE A 277 22.60 -96.76 13.40
C ILE A 277 21.38 -96.72 12.45
N GLY A 278 20.95 -97.91 12.05
CA GLY A 278 20.15 -98.20 10.86
C GLY A 278 18.69 -97.74 10.84
N LYS A 279 18.17 -97.73 9.61
CA LYS A 279 16.79 -97.48 9.23
C LYS A 279 15.85 -98.44 9.97
N LYS A 280 15.07 -97.92 10.93
CA LYS A 280 13.85 -98.59 11.42
C LYS A 280 12.62 -97.97 10.76
N ALA A 281 11.76 -98.84 10.25
CA ALA A 281 10.52 -98.49 9.56
C ALA A 281 9.59 -97.66 10.46
N LEU A 282 9.10 -96.54 9.92
CA LEU A 282 8.20 -95.61 10.59
C LEU A 282 6.82 -96.25 10.85
N SER A 283 6.39 -96.26 12.11
CA SER A 283 5.08 -96.80 12.51
C SER A 283 3.91 -95.99 11.94
N LYS A 284 2.76 -96.65 11.77
CA LYS A 284 1.53 -96.09 11.16
C LYS A 284 1.00 -94.80 11.82
N ARG A 285 1.45 -94.43 13.03
CA ARG A 285 1.11 -93.16 13.72
C ARG A 285 1.87 -91.94 13.18
N VAL A 286 3.11 -92.08 12.70
CA VAL A 286 3.91 -90.95 12.19
C VAL A 286 3.48 -90.53 10.78
N LYS A 287 2.96 -91.47 9.97
CA LYS A 287 2.36 -91.17 8.67
C LYS A 287 1.13 -90.26 8.80
N ARG A 288 0.28 -90.48 9.83
CA ARG A 288 -0.90 -89.64 10.09
C ARG A 288 -0.50 -88.23 10.50
N ASN A 289 0.52 -88.06 11.34
CA ASN A 289 1.02 -86.74 11.72
C ASN A 289 1.71 -86.00 10.56
N ARG A 290 2.40 -86.71 9.65
CA ARG A 290 2.93 -86.11 8.40
C ARG A 290 1.83 -85.69 7.42
N GLN A 291 0.73 -86.45 7.34
CA GLN A 291 -0.42 -86.08 6.51
C GLN A 291 -1.14 -84.84 7.05
N ILE A 292 -1.30 -84.73 8.37
CA ILE A 292 -1.86 -83.53 9.02
C ILE A 292 -0.93 -82.32 8.80
N ALA A 293 0.39 -82.49 8.98
CA ALA A 293 1.36 -81.43 8.72
C ALA A 293 1.40 -81.00 7.24
N ALA A 294 1.25 -81.96 6.30
CA ALA A 294 1.17 -81.67 4.88
C ALA A 294 -0.13 -80.94 4.51
N LEU A 295 -1.27 -81.31 5.08
CA LEU A 295 -2.54 -80.60 4.89
C LEU A 295 -2.49 -79.18 5.46
N ILE A 296 -1.87 -79.00 6.63
CA ILE A 296 -1.64 -77.67 7.20
C ILE A 296 -0.74 -76.86 6.27
N ALA A 297 0.36 -77.43 5.76
CA ALA A 297 1.25 -76.76 4.82
C ALA A 297 0.57 -76.42 3.48
N ILE A 298 -0.32 -77.28 2.97
CA ILE A 298 -1.11 -77.03 1.77
C ILE A 298 -2.17 -75.96 2.03
N SER A 299 -2.85 -75.98 3.19
CA SER A 299 -3.82 -74.95 3.56
C SER A 299 -3.16 -73.59 3.79
N LEU A 300 -1.95 -73.57 4.38
CA LEU A 300 -1.11 -72.38 4.47
C LEU A 300 -0.65 -71.94 3.08
N GLY A 301 -0.26 -72.86 2.20
CA GLY A 301 0.11 -72.57 0.82
C GLY A 301 -1.04 -71.99 0.00
N ILE A 302 -2.26 -72.53 0.15
CA ILE A 302 -3.48 -72.02 -0.49
C ILE A 302 -3.88 -70.67 0.12
N GLY A 303 -3.75 -70.50 1.44
CA GLY A 303 -3.98 -69.22 2.10
C GLY A 303 -2.98 -68.15 1.65
N ILE A 304 -1.70 -68.49 1.54
CA ILE A 304 -0.64 -67.62 1.02
C ILE A 304 -0.89 -67.30 -0.46
N TRP A 305 -1.28 -68.27 -1.28
CA TRP A 305 -1.63 -68.05 -2.70
C TRP A 305 -2.88 -67.17 -2.86
N TYR A 306 -3.90 -67.36 -2.04
CA TYR A 306 -5.14 -66.57 -2.05
C TYR A 306 -4.91 -65.10 -1.68
N VAL A 307 -3.98 -64.82 -0.76
CA VAL A 307 -3.65 -63.47 -0.30
C VAL A 307 -2.67 -62.75 -1.22
N ILE A 308 -1.73 -63.47 -1.84
CA ILE A 308 -0.67 -62.86 -2.67
C ILE A 308 -1.06 -62.78 -4.16
N VAL A 309 -1.78 -63.76 -4.70
CA VAL A 309 -2.08 -63.87 -6.14
C VAL A 309 -3.59 -64.01 -6.42
N GLY A 310 -4.39 -64.43 -5.44
CA GLY A 310 -5.83 -64.64 -5.57
C GLY A 310 -6.68 -63.37 -5.50
N PRO A 311 -8.02 -63.50 -5.65
CA PRO A 311 -8.99 -62.39 -5.72
C PRO A 311 -9.12 -61.56 -4.42
N GLY A 312 -8.38 -61.91 -3.36
CA GLY A 312 -8.26 -61.14 -2.13
C GLY A 312 -7.05 -60.18 -2.10
N SER A 313 -6.19 -60.20 -3.11
CA SER A 313 -5.07 -59.25 -3.23
C SER A 313 -5.62 -57.85 -3.48
N LYS A 314 -5.12 -56.84 -2.76
CA LYS A 314 -5.55 -55.45 -2.91
C LYS A 314 -4.41 -54.62 -3.48
N VAL A 315 -4.67 -53.92 -4.58
CA VAL A 315 -3.73 -52.99 -5.22
C VAL A 315 -3.87 -51.63 -4.54
N ILE A 316 -2.73 -50.97 -4.33
CA ILE A 316 -2.69 -49.62 -3.74
C ILE A 316 -2.87 -48.61 -4.87
N VAL A 317 -3.87 -47.74 -4.73
CA VAL A 317 -4.13 -46.66 -5.69
C VAL A 317 -3.12 -45.53 -5.45
N PRO A 318 -2.34 -45.10 -6.45
CA PRO A 318 -1.44 -43.95 -6.32
C PRO A 318 -2.22 -42.64 -6.16
N SER A 319 -1.54 -41.57 -5.73
CA SER A 319 -2.17 -40.26 -5.59
C SER A 319 -2.37 -39.62 -6.96
N LEU A 320 -3.62 -39.60 -7.45
CA LEU A 320 -3.97 -39.02 -8.75
C LEU A 320 -4.24 -37.51 -8.69
N ALA A 321 -4.23 -36.91 -7.49
CA ALA A 321 -4.53 -35.48 -7.30
C ALA A 321 -3.58 -34.59 -8.09
N GLY A 322 -4.13 -33.67 -8.89
CA GLY A 322 -3.38 -32.74 -9.72
C GLY A 322 -2.89 -33.30 -11.06
N LEU A 323 -3.05 -34.60 -11.35
CA LEU A 323 -2.74 -35.17 -12.67
C LEU A 323 -3.85 -34.83 -13.67
N THR A 324 -3.48 -34.81 -14.95
CA THR A 324 -4.46 -34.74 -16.05
C THR A 324 -5.15 -36.09 -16.21
N VAL A 325 -6.37 -36.11 -16.77
CA VAL A 325 -7.12 -37.36 -17.02
C VAL A 325 -6.27 -38.37 -17.79
N LYS A 326 -5.55 -37.93 -18.83
CA LYS A 326 -4.68 -38.80 -19.64
C LYS A 326 -3.54 -39.43 -18.84
N GLN A 327 -2.91 -38.66 -17.95
CA GLN A 327 -1.82 -39.16 -17.10
C GLN A 327 -2.37 -40.12 -16.03
N ALA A 328 -3.49 -39.77 -15.39
CA ALA A 328 -4.14 -40.61 -14.41
C ALA A 328 -4.61 -41.95 -15.02
N THR A 329 -5.15 -41.93 -16.24
CA THR A 329 -5.51 -43.17 -16.95
C THR A 329 -4.27 -44.02 -17.26
N SER A 330 -3.15 -43.41 -17.64
CA SER A 330 -1.90 -44.16 -17.89
C SER A 330 -1.36 -44.82 -16.63
N GLU A 331 -1.31 -44.08 -15.50
CA GLU A 331 -0.81 -44.63 -14.23
C GLU A 331 -1.71 -45.74 -13.66
N LEU A 332 -3.02 -45.64 -13.89
CA LEU A 332 -3.97 -46.68 -13.47
C LEU A 332 -3.94 -47.90 -14.41
N ALA A 333 -3.73 -47.69 -15.72
CA ALA A 333 -3.61 -48.78 -16.68
C ALA A 333 -2.39 -49.69 -16.38
N ASP A 334 -1.27 -49.12 -15.94
CA ASP A 334 -0.09 -49.88 -15.49
C ASP A 334 -0.39 -50.79 -14.28
N LEU A 335 -1.44 -50.47 -13.51
CA LEU A 335 -1.91 -51.21 -12.34
C LEU A 335 -3.12 -52.12 -12.63
N GLY A 336 -3.62 -52.14 -13.88
CA GLY A 336 -4.81 -52.90 -14.27
C GLY A 336 -6.14 -52.30 -13.78
N LEU A 337 -6.14 -51.04 -13.36
CA LEU A 337 -7.31 -50.34 -12.81
C LEU A 337 -7.96 -49.45 -13.87
N ASP A 338 -9.30 -49.41 -13.88
CA ASP A 338 -10.07 -48.55 -14.78
C ASP A 338 -10.33 -47.17 -14.15
N LEU A 339 -10.34 -46.10 -14.94
CA LEU A 339 -10.69 -44.75 -14.50
C LEU A 339 -12.09 -44.37 -15.00
N LYS A 340 -12.92 -43.85 -14.10
CA LYS A 340 -14.25 -43.31 -14.43
C LYS A 340 -14.40 -41.91 -13.86
N VAL A 341 -14.86 -40.97 -14.68
CA VAL A 341 -15.17 -39.61 -14.21
C VAL A 341 -16.55 -39.63 -13.57
N GLU A 342 -16.62 -39.36 -12.26
CA GLU A 342 -17.89 -39.34 -11.53
C GLU A 342 -18.63 -38.01 -11.77
N ARG A 343 -17.91 -36.89 -11.57
CA ARG A 343 -18.44 -35.54 -11.69
C ARG A 343 -17.31 -34.52 -11.85
N GLU A 344 -17.70 -33.30 -12.23
CA GLU A 344 -16.79 -32.18 -12.43
C GLU A 344 -17.18 -31.04 -11.48
N GLU A 345 -16.23 -30.57 -10.66
CA GLU A 345 -16.43 -29.54 -9.64
C GLU A 345 -15.49 -28.35 -9.89
N PHE A 346 -15.87 -27.15 -9.43
CA PHE A 346 -14.99 -25.98 -9.48
C PHE A 346 -13.98 -26.02 -8.33
N SER A 347 -12.73 -25.65 -8.59
CA SER A 347 -11.67 -25.59 -7.59
C SER A 347 -10.85 -24.32 -7.76
N GLU A 348 -10.59 -23.61 -6.65
CA GLU A 348 -9.71 -22.43 -6.67
C GLU A 348 -8.23 -22.80 -6.74
N ASP A 349 -7.88 -23.99 -6.25
CA ASP A 349 -6.50 -24.46 -6.08
C ASP A 349 -6.03 -25.29 -7.28
N ILE A 350 -6.93 -26.04 -7.91
CA ILE A 350 -6.60 -27.01 -8.96
C ILE A 350 -7.03 -26.47 -10.33
N PRO A 351 -6.09 -26.35 -11.30
CA PRO A 351 -6.39 -25.92 -12.66
C PRO A 351 -7.45 -26.80 -13.36
N GLU A 352 -8.09 -26.26 -14.39
CA GLU A 352 -9.04 -26.98 -15.25
C GLU A 352 -8.44 -28.28 -15.80
N ASP A 353 -9.27 -29.30 -16.00
CA ASP A 353 -8.93 -30.63 -16.54
C ASP A 353 -7.98 -31.48 -15.69
N ARG A 354 -7.87 -31.18 -14.40
CA ARG A 354 -7.07 -31.95 -13.43
C ARG A 354 -7.93 -32.62 -12.38
N VAL A 355 -7.47 -33.77 -11.88
CA VAL A 355 -8.18 -34.53 -10.85
C VAL A 355 -8.10 -33.80 -9.51
N ILE A 356 -9.27 -33.50 -8.92
CA ILE A 356 -9.43 -32.92 -7.59
C ILE A 356 -9.25 -34.00 -6.53
N ASN A 357 -10.05 -35.06 -6.66
CA ASN A 357 -10.08 -36.16 -5.71
C ASN A 357 -10.39 -37.46 -6.46
N SER A 358 -9.97 -38.58 -5.88
CA SER A 358 -10.28 -39.92 -6.36
C SER A 358 -10.93 -40.74 -5.25
N SER A 359 -11.83 -41.64 -5.63
CA SER A 359 -12.44 -42.65 -4.78
C SER A 359 -12.08 -44.02 -5.35
N PRO A 360 -11.24 -44.81 -4.68
CA PRO A 360 -10.56 -44.55 -3.40
C PRO A 360 -9.50 -43.43 -3.46
N ALA A 361 -9.26 -42.76 -2.32
CA ALA A 361 -8.21 -41.74 -2.20
C ALA A 361 -6.80 -42.35 -2.34
N GLY A 362 -5.79 -41.54 -2.64
CA GLY A 362 -4.40 -41.98 -2.77
C GLY A 362 -3.90 -42.76 -1.55
N GLY A 363 -3.34 -43.96 -1.78
CA GLY A 363 -2.98 -44.94 -0.75
C GLY A 363 -4.11 -45.91 -0.39
N GLY A 364 -5.32 -45.70 -0.92
CA GLY A 364 -6.47 -46.58 -0.80
C GLY A 364 -6.23 -47.94 -1.45
N ARG A 365 -6.96 -48.95 -0.99
CA ARG A 365 -6.80 -50.34 -1.44
C ARG A 365 -8.02 -50.81 -2.20
N ILE A 366 -7.85 -51.17 -3.46
CA ILE A 366 -8.92 -51.65 -4.35
C ILE A 366 -8.58 -53.03 -4.92
N SER A 367 -9.60 -53.76 -5.38
CA SER A 367 -9.40 -55.01 -6.11
C SER A 367 -8.59 -54.77 -7.40
N PRO A 368 -7.85 -55.77 -7.91
CA PRO A 368 -6.98 -55.62 -9.08
C PRO A 368 -7.72 -55.30 -10.39
N ASP A 369 -9.04 -55.45 -10.42
CA ASP A 369 -9.98 -55.14 -11.50
C ASP A 369 -10.91 -53.96 -11.15
N GLY A 370 -10.58 -53.20 -10.11
CA GLY A 370 -11.42 -52.13 -9.59
C GLY A 370 -11.40 -50.86 -10.43
N THR A 371 -12.53 -50.14 -10.43
CA THR A 371 -12.65 -48.83 -11.05
C THR A 371 -12.38 -47.73 -10.02
N VAL A 372 -11.50 -46.80 -10.34
CA VAL A 372 -11.24 -45.58 -9.57
C VAL A 372 -12.10 -44.46 -10.14
N GLU A 373 -12.97 -43.92 -9.29
CA GLU A 373 -13.82 -42.78 -9.63
C GLU A 373 -13.07 -41.48 -9.35
N VAL A 374 -13.02 -40.56 -10.32
CA VAL A 374 -12.30 -39.29 -10.19
C VAL A 374 -13.25 -38.11 -10.36
N THR A 375 -13.01 -37.07 -9.56
CA THR A 375 -13.65 -35.75 -9.71
C THR A 375 -12.69 -34.81 -10.42
N ILE A 376 -13.11 -34.19 -11.51
CA ILE A 376 -12.27 -33.30 -12.32
C ILE A 376 -12.56 -31.83 -12.00
N SER A 377 -11.54 -30.99 -12.01
CA SER A 377 -11.65 -29.55 -11.86
C SER A 377 -12.15 -28.88 -13.13
N LYS A 378 -13.21 -28.07 -13.03
CA LYS A 378 -13.63 -27.07 -14.02
C LYS A 378 -12.83 -25.77 -13.93
N GLY A 379 -11.78 -25.77 -13.11
CA GLY A 379 -11.02 -24.58 -12.77
C GLY A 379 -11.78 -23.65 -11.84
N LYS A 380 -11.39 -22.39 -11.92
CA LYS A 380 -11.82 -21.30 -11.05
C LYS A 380 -13.25 -20.85 -11.40
N GLU A 381 -14.14 -20.84 -10.43
CA GLU A 381 -15.52 -20.35 -10.62
C GLU A 381 -15.49 -18.82 -10.82
N ARG A 382 -15.88 -18.34 -12.00
CA ARG A 382 -15.86 -16.90 -12.34
C ARG A 382 -17.16 -16.47 -12.99
N TYR A 383 -17.68 -15.33 -12.56
CA TYR A 383 -18.89 -14.68 -13.06
C TYR A 383 -18.53 -13.41 -13.82
N ILE A 384 -19.26 -13.13 -14.90
CA ILE A 384 -19.01 -11.96 -15.75
C ILE A 384 -19.84 -10.79 -15.21
N ILE A 385 -19.22 -9.63 -15.05
CA ILE A 385 -19.95 -8.41 -14.67
C ILE A 385 -20.80 -7.95 -15.86
N PRO A 386 -22.13 -7.85 -15.72
CA PRO A 386 -22.99 -7.36 -16.79
C PRO A 386 -22.72 -5.87 -17.09
N THR A 387 -23.19 -5.36 -18.22
CA THR A 387 -23.11 -3.94 -18.53
C THR A 387 -24.11 -3.16 -17.66
N LEU A 388 -23.59 -2.37 -16.72
CA LEU A 388 -24.40 -1.60 -15.75
C LEU A 388 -24.50 -0.10 -16.08
N GLN A 389 -23.69 0.37 -17.02
CA GLN A 389 -23.66 1.78 -17.42
C GLN A 389 -24.98 2.21 -18.07
N GLY A 390 -25.48 3.39 -17.67
CA GLY A 390 -26.73 3.94 -18.18
C GLY A 390 -27.99 3.26 -17.63
N LEU A 391 -27.86 2.33 -16.67
CA LEU A 391 -28.99 1.74 -15.97
C LEU A 391 -29.29 2.50 -14.67
N LYS A 392 -30.54 2.36 -14.19
CA LYS A 392 -30.93 2.77 -12.84
C LYS A 392 -30.47 1.74 -11.83
N ILE A 393 -30.24 2.18 -10.59
CA ILE A 393 -29.76 1.32 -9.49
C ILE A 393 -30.63 0.07 -9.32
N GLU A 394 -31.96 0.20 -9.30
CA GLU A 394 -32.88 -0.94 -9.10
C GLU A 394 -32.73 -2.05 -10.14
N ILE A 395 -32.41 -1.69 -11.39
CA ILE A 395 -32.21 -2.66 -12.47
C ILE A 395 -30.82 -3.27 -12.35
N ALA A 396 -29.81 -2.45 -12.03
CA ALA A 396 -28.45 -2.91 -11.85
C ALA A 396 -28.33 -3.90 -10.69
N GLU A 397 -28.98 -3.65 -9.56
CA GLU A 397 -28.98 -4.56 -8.41
C GLU A 397 -29.54 -5.95 -8.79
N ARG A 398 -30.61 -6.00 -9.58
CA ARG A 398 -31.16 -7.26 -10.08
C ARG A 398 -30.18 -7.98 -10.99
N LEU A 399 -29.58 -7.27 -11.95
CA LEU A 399 -28.60 -7.86 -12.87
C LEU A 399 -27.35 -8.38 -12.14
N ILE A 400 -26.89 -7.68 -11.11
CA ILE A 400 -25.76 -8.09 -10.27
C ILE A 400 -26.13 -9.38 -9.51
N ASN A 401 -27.29 -9.40 -8.86
CA ASN A 401 -27.75 -10.57 -8.10
C ASN A 401 -28.01 -11.80 -9.00
N ASP A 402 -28.55 -11.59 -10.20
CA ASP A 402 -28.79 -12.65 -11.19
C ASP A 402 -27.47 -13.32 -11.62
N ASN A 403 -26.37 -12.56 -11.65
CA ASN A 403 -25.02 -13.05 -11.94
C ASN A 403 -24.26 -13.54 -10.71
N LYS A 404 -24.93 -13.78 -9.57
CA LYS A 404 -24.31 -14.27 -8.31
C LYS A 404 -23.21 -13.33 -7.77
N LEU A 405 -23.37 -12.04 -8.02
CA LEU A 405 -22.52 -10.96 -7.53
C LEU A 405 -23.25 -10.18 -6.44
N VAL A 406 -22.51 -9.38 -5.67
CA VAL A 406 -23.07 -8.55 -4.60
C VAL A 406 -22.87 -7.08 -4.94
N VAL A 407 -23.88 -6.26 -4.63
CA VAL A 407 -23.80 -4.81 -4.77
C VAL A 407 -22.91 -4.28 -3.64
N GLY A 408 -21.84 -3.58 -4.00
CA GLY A 408 -20.90 -2.96 -3.07
C GLY A 408 -21.36 -1.57 -2.63
N GLU A 409 -20.39 -0.68 -2.45
CA GLU A 409 -20.66 0.72 -2.12
C GLU A 409 -21.25 1.48 -3.32
N VAL A 410 -22.13 2.43 -3.02
CA VAL A 410 -22.74 3.32 -4.02
C VAL A 410 -22.17 4.71 -3.80
N ILE A 411 -21.32 5.15 -4.73
CA ILE A 411 -20.64 6.44 -4.68
C ILE A 411 -21.33 7.39 -5.65
N GLU A 412 -21.75 8.55 -5.17
CA GLU A 412 -22.45 9.53 -5.98
C GLU A 412 -21.52 10.68 -6.39
N GLU A 413 -21.21 10.80 -7.68
CA GLU A 413 -20.31 11.81 -8.26
C GLU A 413 -21.07 12.75 -9.22
N PHE A 414 -20.61 13.98 -9.39
CA PHE A 414 -21.18 14.90 -10.37
C PHE A 414 -20.71 14.56 -11.79
N SER A 415 -21.61 14.63 -12.76
CA SER A 415 -21.31 14.37 -14.16
C SER A 415 -22.21 15.17 -15.09
N SER A 416 -21.60 15.69 -16.16
CA SER A 416 -22.31 16.36 -17.26
C SER A 416 -22.78 15.41 -18.35
N GLU A 417 -22.28 14.18 -18.38
CA GLU A 417 -22.61 13.20 -19.43
C GLU A 417 -23.82 12.34 -19.07
N PHE A 418 -24.01 12.07 -17.77
CA PHE A 418 -25.04 11.16 -17.28
C PHE A 418 -26.11 11.91 -16.47
N PRO A 419 -27.41 11.69 -16.73
CA PRO A 419 -28.47 12.27 -15.93
C PRO A 419 -28.42 11.79 -14.47
N LYS A 420 -29.00 12.57 -13.56
CA LYS A 420 -29.07 12.23 -12.14
C LYS A 420 -29.75 10.87 -11.91
N GLY A 421 -29.12 10.02 -11.10
CA GLY A 421 -29.64 8.70 -10.70
C GLY A 421 -29.29 7.54 -11.65
N PHE A 422 -28.47 7.79 -12.68
CA PHE A 422 -27.97 6.75 -13.57
C PHE A 422 -26.53 6.36 -13.22
N ILE A 423 -26.21 5.09 -13.43
CA ILE A 423 -24.87 4.55 -13.21
C ILE A 423 -23.94 5.01 -14.33
N MET A 424 -22.86 5.67 -13.97
CA MET A 424 -21.81 6.15 -14.89
C MET A 424 -20.82 5.04 -15.19
N ARG A 425 -20.38 4.34 -14.14
CA ARG A 425 -19.38 3.26 -14.19
C ARG A 425 -19.55 2.35 -12.99
N SER A 426 -18.99 1.15 -13.11
CA SER A 426 -18.85 0.19 -12.02
C SER A 426 -17.38 -0.15 -11.82
N SER A 427 -17.01 -0.50 -10.59
CA SER A 427 -15.73 -1.11 -10.27
C SER A 427 -16.00 -2.43 -9.55
N PRO A 428 -15.57 -3.59 -10.08
CA PRO A 428 -14.79 -3.76 -11.32
C PRO A 428 -15.60 -3.50 -12.62
N VAL A 429 -14.91 -3.46 -13.76
CA VAL A 429 -15.49 -2.99 -15.05
C VAL A 429 -16.37 -4.07 -15.69
N ALA A 430 -17.42 -3.67 -16.40
CA ALA A 430 -18.27 -4.58 -17.15
C ALA A 430 -17.44 -5.50 -18.09
N GLY A 431 -17.79 -6.79 -18.11
CA GLY A 431 -17.09 -7.83 -18.87
C GLY A 431 -15.97 -8.54 -18.10
N GLU A 432 -15.55 -8.03 -16.94
CA GLU A 432 -14.53 -8.67 -16.12
C GLU A 432 -15.06 -9.96 -15.44
N ARG A 433 -14.16 -10.92 -15.24
CA ARG A 433 -14.45 -12.24 -14.63
C ARG A 433 -14.05 -12.24 -13.16
N ILE A 434 -15.03 -12.14 -12.27
CA ILE A 434 -14.80 -12.04 -10.82
C ILE A 434 -15.35 -13.24 -10.07
N LYS A 435 -14.95 -13.39 -8.81
CA LYS A 435 -15.40 -14.53 -7.98
C LYS A 435 -16.87 -14.37 -7.60
N ARG A 436 -17.51 -15.49 -7.26
CA ARG A 436 -18.83 -15.49 -6.61
C ARG A 436 -18.81 -14.56 -5.39
N ASP A 437 -19.93 -13.87 -5.17
CA ASP A 437 -20.14 -12.98 -4.02
C ASP A 437 -19.18 -11.77 -3.94
N SER A 438 -18.42 -11.49 -5.02
CA SER A 438 -17.59 -10.30 -5.10
C SER A 438 -18.46 -9.05 -5.15
N GLN A 439 -18.00 -7.99 -4.49
CA GLN A 439 -18.70 -6.70 -4.43
C GLN A 439 -18.42 -5.87 -5.68
N VAL A 440 -19.48 -5.30 -6.27
CA VAL A 440 -19.41 -4.37 -7.39
C VAL A 440 -19.81 -2.98 -6.89
N THR A 441 -18.84 -2.08 -6.80
CA THR A 441 -19.04 -0.67 -6.43
C THR A 441 -19.65 0.08 -7.61
N LEU A 442 -20.69 0.87 -7.36
CA LEU A 442 -21.42 1.61 -8.37
C LEU A 442 -21.18 3.11 -8.23
N TYR A 443 -20.84 3.77 -9.33
CA TYR A 443 -20.70 5.22 -9.37
C TYR A 443 -21.92 5.80 -10.06
N ILE A 444 -22.73 6.55 -9.31
CA ILE A 444 -24.01 7.12 -9.76
C ILE A 444 -23.84 8.62 -10.00
N SER A 445 -24.42 9.11 -11.09
CA SER A 445 -24.42 10.55 -11.39
C SER A 445 -25.37 11.30 -10.46
N LYS A 446 -24.87 12.36 -9.83
CA LYS A 446 -25.68 13.40 -9.15
C LYS A 446 -26.28 14.41 -10.13
N GLY A 447 -25.94 14.31 -11.41
CA GLY A 447 -26.17 15.34 -12.42
C GLY A 447 -25.03 16.35 -12.48
N ILE A 448 -25.25 17.45 -13.20
CA ILE A 448 -24.31 18.55 -13.29
C ILE A 448 -24.25 19.25 -11.93
N GLU A 449 -23.05 19.62 -11.49
CA GLU A 449 -22.86 20.41 -10.27
C GLU A 449 -23.57 21.76 -10.43
N GLN A 450 -24.47 22.10 -9.50
CA GLN A 450 -25.18 23.37 -9.51
C GLN A 450 -24.49 24.35 -8.56
N ILE A 451 -24.21 25.56 -9.06
CA ILE A 451 -23.56 26.61 -8.29
C ILE A 451 -24.55 27.77 -8.15
N GLY A 452 -24.75 28.21 -6.91
CA GLY A 452 -25.64 29.32 -6.58
C GLY A 452 -25.03 30.65 -6.98
N ILE A 453 -25.73 31.41 -7.82
CA ILE A 453 -25.28 32.72 -8.32
C ILE A 453 -26.04 33.86 -7.65
N SER A 454 -25.28 34.84 -7.17
CA SER A 454 -25.76 36.10 -6.62
C SER A 454 -25.97 37.16 -7.72
N SER A 455 -26.82 38.16 -7.47
CA SER A 455 -26.92 39.32 -8.38
C SER A 455 -25.68 40.21 -8.25
N TYR A 456 -25.02 40.48 -9.39
CA TYR A 456 -23.91 41.43 -9.53
C TYR A 456 -24.38 42.80 -10.04
N GLN A 457 -25.69 43.05 -10.11
CA GLN A 457 -26.21 44.34 -10.57
C GLN A 457 -25.68 45.49 -9.71
N GLY A 458 -25.14 46.53 -10.37
CA GLY A 458 -24.52 47.70 -9.72
C GLY A 458 -23.10 47.49 -9.20
N LYS A 459 -22.58 46.25 -9.19
CA LYS A 459 -21.16 45.97 -8.86
C LYS A 459 -20.25 46.20 -10.07
N SER A 460 -18.94 46.13 -9.85
CA SER A 460 -17.94 46.17 -10.92
C SER A 460 -18.09 44.97 -11.87
N GLY A 461 -18.12 45.24 -13.18
CA GLY A 461 -18.18 44.23 -14.23
C GLY A 461 -16.94 43.36 -14.29
N GLU A 462 -15.76 43.93 -13.99
CA GLU A 462 -14.50 43.16 -13.91
C GLU A 462 -14.51 42.20 -12.72
N GLN A 463 -15.01 42.67 -11.57
CA GLN A 463 -15.15 41.82 -10.39
C GLN A 463 -16.14 40.68 -10.65
N ALA A 464 -17.30 41.00 -11.24
CA ALA A 464 -18.31 39.99 -11.58
C ALA A 464 -17.79 38.98 -12.61
N LEU A 465 -17.03 39.43 -13.61
CA LEU A 465 -16.40 38.56 -14.60
C LEU A 465 -15.42 37.58 -13.93
N ASN A 466 -14.56 38.07 -13.04
CA ASN A 466 -13.59 37.24 -12.33
C ASN A 466 -14.28 36.22 -11.42
N GLU A 467 -15.22 36.66 -10.57
CA GLU A 467 -15.92 35.77 -9.62
C GLU A 467 -16.72 34.68 -10.36
N LEU A 468 -17.36 35.02 -11.48
CA LEU A 468 -18.11 34.03 -12.29
C LEU A 468 -17.19 33.08 -13.07
N THR A 469 -16.05 33.57 -13.58
CA THR A 469 -15.08 32.73 -14.28
C THR A 469 -14.37 31.79 -13.29
N GLU A 470 -14.01 32.26 -12.10
CA GLU A 470 -13.46 31.44 -11.00
C GLU A 470 -14.46 30.39 -10.52
N ALA A 471 -15.76 30.72 -10.50
CA ALA A 471 -16.82 29.76 -10.21
C ALA A 471 -17.02 28.71 -11.33
N GLY A 472 -16.35 28.85 -12.49
CA GLY A 472 -16.38 27.87 -13.58
C GLY A 472 -17.55 28.06 -14.55
N PHE A 473 -18.01 29.30 -14.73
CA PHE A 473 -19.00 29.67 -15.76
C PHE A 473 -18.36 30.34 -16.96
N ASP A 474 -19.00 30.17 -18.13
CA ASP A 474 -18.62 30.88 -19.35
C ASP A 474 -19.30 32.24 -19.38
N VAL A 475 -18.54 33.34 -19.32
CA VAL A 475 -19.12 34.68 -19.18
C VAL A 475 -19.03 35.47 -20.50
N GLU A 476 -20.19 35.87 -21.02
CA GLU A 476 -20.29 36.76 -22.18
C GLU A 476 -20.56 38.21 -21.75
N THR A 477 -19.62 39.11 -22.01
CA THR A 477 -19.80 40.54 -21.68
C THR A 477 -20.31 41.36 -22.87
N LYS A 478 -21.46 41.99 -22.71
CA LYS A 478 -22.02 43.00 -23.63
C LYS A 478 -21.94 44.37 -23.00
N TYR A 479 -21.59 45.38 -23.79
CA TYR A 479 -21.39 46.72 -23.27
C TYR A 479 -22.41 47.72 -23.82
N VAL A 480 -23.12 48.42 -22.92
CA VAL A 480 -24.22 49.34 -23.26
C VAL A 480 -24.02 50.67 -22.52
N PHE A 481 -24.49 51.78 -23.09
CA PHE A 481 -24.49 53.07 -22.39
C PHE A 481 -25.59 53.09 -21.31
N SER A 482 -25.27 53.59 -20.13
CA SER A 482 -26.23 53.75 -19.03
C SER A 482 -26.08 55.14 -18.42
N GLU A 483 -27.20 55.79 -18.16
CA GLU A 483 -27.22 57.12 -17.51
C GLU A 483 -27.16 57.02 -15.99
N ASP A 484 -27.64 55.89 -15.44
CA ASP A 484 -27.80 55.70 -14.00
C ASP A 484 -26.57 55.08 -13.34
N LEU A 485 -25.74 54.37 -14.12
CA LEU A 485 -24.62 53.58 -13.61
C LEU A 485 -23.27 54.07 -14.14
N PRO A 486 -22.24 54.16 -13.28
CA PRO A 486 -20.91 54.59 -13.68
C PRO A 486 -20.29 53.60 -14.69
N ILE A 487 -19.26 54.07 -15.40
CA ILE A 487 -18.50 53.23 -16.34
C ILE A 487 -17.93 52.00 -15.63
N GLY A 488 -18.08 50.84 -16.27
CA GLY A 488 -17.61 49.56 -15.74
C GLY A 488 -18.57 48.85 -14.78
N ALA A 489 -19.70 49.45 -14.40
CA ALA A 489 -20.69 48.79 -13.53
C ALA A 489 -21.64 47.85 -14.31
N VAL A 490 -22.06 46.74 -13.70
CA VAL A 490 -23.02 45.81 -14.31
C VAL A 490 -24.43 46.39 -14.29
N VAL A 491 -25.00 46.59 -15.49
CA VAL A 491 -26.38 47.06 -15.71
C VAL A 491 -27.38 45.94 -15.46
N SER A 492 -27.10 44.75 -16.00
CA SER A 492 -27.95 43.57 -15.85
C SER A 492 -27.15 42.30 -16.11
N GLN A 493 -27.60 41.20 -15.54
CA GLN A 493 -27.07 39.87 -15.81
C GLN A 493 -28.20 38.89 -16.17
N LEU A 494 -27.87 37.88 -16.96
CA LEU A 494 -28.76 36.78 -17.29
C LEU A 494 -27.98 35.46 -17.19
N PRO A 495 -28.39 34.50 -16.34
CA PRO A 495 -29.53 34.54 -15.42
C PRO A 495 -29.33 35.48 -14.21
N ARG A 496 -30.43 35.97 -13.60
CA ARG A 496 -30.36 36.98 -12.52
C ARG A 496 -29.86 36.42 -11.18
N THR A 497 -30.39 35.28 -10.75
CA THR A 497 -30.05 34.61 -9.50
C THR A 497 -30.49 33.14 -9.60
N GLY A 498 -29.90 32.27 -8.80
CA GLY A 498 -30.33 30.87 -8.64
C GLY A 498 -29.20 29.87 -8.80
N ASP A 499 -29.54 28.60 -8.64
CA ASP A 499 -28.62 27.48 -8.82
C ASP A 499 -28.57 27.14 -10.32
N ILE A 500 -27.40 27.32 -10.91
CA ILE A 500 -27.18 27.15 -12.34
C ILE A 500 -26.12 26.07 -12.54
N ASP A 501 -26.32 25.27 -13.58
CA ASP A 501 -25.41 24.19 -13.94
C ASP A 501 -24.02 24.77 -14.26
N LYS A 502 -22.99 24.23 -13.62
CA LYS A 502 -21.59 24.61 -13.83
C LYS A 502 -21.21 24.49 -15.30
N GLY A 503 -20.49 25.49 -15.82
CA GLY A 503 -20.16 25.61 -17.25
C GLY A 503 -21.28 26.23 -18.11
N SER A 504 -22.40 26.67 -17.52
CA SER A 504 -23.41 27.43 -18.27
C SER A 504 -22.92 28.82 -18.66
N VAL A 505 -23.48 29.36 -19.74
CA VAL A 505 -23.17 30.71 -20.22
C VAL A 505 -23.94 31.76 -19.43
N ILE A 506 -23.24 32.76 -18.88
CA ILE A 506 -23.81 33.92 -18.19
C ILE A 506 -23.53 35.17 -19.00
N THR A 507 -24.58 35.87 -19.42
CA THR A 507 -24.44 37.14 -20.11
C THR A 507 -24.43 38.30 -19.11
N LEU A 508 -23.30 39.02 -19.04
CA LEU A 508 -23.17 40.27 -18.30
C LEU A 508 -23.35 41.46 -19.23
N THR A 509 -24.21 42.41 -18.84
CA THR A 509 -24.34 43.71 -19.52
C THR A 509 -23.65 44.77 -18.68
N VAL A 510 -22.55 45.35 -19.17
CA VAL A 510 -21.71 46.31 -18.45
C VAL A 510 -21.88 47.72 -19.04
N SER A 511 -21.91 48.72 -18.15
CA SER A 511 -22.04 50.13 -18.52
C SER A 511 -20.75 50.66 -19.16
N LYS A 512 -20.85 51.24 -20.35
CA LYS A 512 -19.80 52.07 -20.97
C LYS A 512 -19.79 53.52 -20.44
N GLY A 513 -20.61 53.82 -19.43
CA GLY A 513 -20.86 55.16 -18.93
C GLY A 513 -21.97 55.87 -19.70
N SER A 514 -22.12 57.18 -19.44
CA SER A 514 -23.16 57.98 -20.08
C SER A 514 -22.88 58.20 -21.57
N GLU A 515 -23.93 58.11 -22.37
CA GLU A 515 -23.92 58.49 -23.79
C GLU A 515 -23.67 60.00 -23.98
N PHE A 516 -23.80 60.78 -22.92
CA PHE A 516 -23.65 62.23 -22.93
C PHE A 516 -22.43 62.69 -22.15
N VAL A 517 -21.81 63.76 -22.64
CA VAL A 517 -20.69 64.47 -22.01
C VAL A 517 -21.03 65.95 -21.92
N PHE A 518 -20.52 66.61 -20.89
CA PHE A 518 -20.68 68.05 -20.70
C PHE A 518 -19.52 68.79 -21.35
N ILE A 519 -19.81 69.90 -22.01
CA ILE A 519 -18.77 70.72 -22.63
C ILE A 519 -17.94 71.39 -21.51
N PRO A 520 -16.64 71.06 -21.38
CA PRO A 520 -15.79 71.66 -20.36
C PRO A 520 -15.51 73.13 -20.67
N ASN A 521 -15.07 73.88 -19.66
CA ASN A 521 -14.61 75.23 -19.88
C ASN A 521 -13.23 75.21 -20.56
N LEU A 522 -13.18 75.60 -21.83
CA LEU A 522 -11.94 75.65 -22.62
C LEU A 522 -11.46 77.09 -22.86
N PHE A 523 -12.08 78.10 -22.24
CA PHE A 523 -11.66 79.49 -22.39
C PHE A 523 -10.21 79.67 -21.93
N SER A 524 -9.46 80.50 -22.67
CA SER A 524 -8.04 80.80 -22.40
C SER A 524 -7.05 79.63 -22.56
N LEU A 525 -7.50 78.44 -22.99
CA LEU A 525 -6.62 77.34 -23.39
C LEU A 525 -6.07 77.56 -24.81
N THR A 526 -4.90 76.97 -25.07
CA THR A 526 -4.32 76.94 -26.42
C THR A 526 -5.14 76.03 -27.34
N GLN A 527 -5.10 76.31 -28.65
CA GLN A 527 -5.80 75.48 -29.64
C GLN A 527 -5.47 73.98 -29.51
N ALA A 528 -4.20 73.63 -29.25
CA ALA A 528 -3.78 72.23 -29.13
C ALA A 528 -4.43 71.56 -27.92
N MET A 529 -4.30 72.16 -26.72
CA MET A 529 -4.88 71.62 -25.49
C MET A 529 -6.41 71.53 -25.55
N ALA A 530 -7.08 72.52 -26.16
CA ALA A 530 -8.53 72.51 -26.31
C ALA A 530 -9.02 71.40 -27.24
N VAL A 531 -8.27 71.12 -28.33
CA VAL A 531 -8.57 70.01 -29.24
C VAL A 531 -8.35 68.67 -28.55
N ASP A 532 -7.26 68.52 -27.79
CA ASP A 532 -6.95 67.27 -27.09
C ASP A 532 -8.00 66.99 -26.00
N THR A 533 -8.37 67.99 -25.20
CA THR A 533 -9.41 67.87 -24.16
C THR A 533 -10.78 67.49 -24.75
N LEU A 534 -11.14 68.01 -25.93
CA LEU A 534 -12.41 67.66 -26.60
C LEU A 534 -12.35 66.27 -27.26
N LYS A 535 -11.20 65.86 -27.76
CA LYS A 535 -10.98 64.50 -28.29
C LYS A 535 -11.06 63.45 -27.20
N ASP A 536 -10.52 63.73 -26.02
CA ASP A 536 -10.60 62.83 -24.85
C ASP A 536 -12.04 62.58 -24.38
N LEU A 537 -12.98 63.49 -24.73
CA LEU A 537 -14.41 63.36 -24.47
C LEU A 537 -15.19 62.73 -25.64
N ASP A 538 -14.50 62.16 -26.64
CA ASP A 538 -15.07 61.60 -27.88
C ASP A 538 -15.89 62.61 -28.70
N LEU A 539 -15.54 63.91 -28.69
CA LEU A 539 -16.24 64.96 -29.44
C LEU A 539 -15.50 65.33 -30.73
N LYS A 540 -16.25 65.62 -31.80
CA LYS A 540 -15.69 66.09 -33.08
C LYS A 540 -15.45 67.59 -33.00
N VAL A 541 -14.26 68.07 -33.35
CA VAL A 541 -13.90 69.49 -33.21
C VAL A 541 -13.85 70.19 -34.56
N ILE A 542 -14.58 71.30 -34.70
CA ILE A 542 -14.46 72.25 -35.82
C ILE A 542 -13.77 73.51 -35.32
N ILE A 543 -12.72 73.95 -36.02
CA ILE A 543 -11.92 75.11 -35.62
C ILE A 543 -12.22 76.29 -36.53
N LYS A 544 -12.72 77.39 -35.96
CA LYS A 544 -12.86 78.69 -36.63
C LYS A 544 -11.75 79.63 -36.17
N LYS A 545 -10.94 80.15 -37.09
CA LYS A 545 -9.83 81.05 -36.77
C LYS A 545 -10.25 82.50 -37.01
N VAL A 546 -10.00 83.39 -36.04
CA VAL A 546 -10.28 84.83 -36.11
C VAL A 546 -9.02 85.59 -35.72
N GLY A 547 -8.61 86.63 -36.45
CA GLY A 547 -7.43 87.46 -36.11
C GLY A 547 -6.04 86.87 -36.44
N ASP A 548 -5.03 87.75 -36.43
CA ASP A 548 -3.65 87.52 -36.88
C ASP A 548 -2.62 87.29 -35.75
N LYS A 549 -3.08 87.00 -34.53
CA LYS A 549 -2.17 86.77 -33.39
C LYS A 549 -1.38 85.46 -33.54
N LYS A 550 -0.10 85.49 -33.14
CA LYS A 550 0.82 84.33 -33.15
C LYS A 550 0.46 83.23 -32.14
N ILE A 551 -0.22 83.58 -31.05
CA ILE A 551 -0.74 82.63 -30.05
C ILE A 551 -2.27 82.74 -30.07
N LYS A 552 -2.95 81.69 -30.53
CA LYS A 552 -4.41 81.66 -30.64
C LYS A 552 -5.00 80.91 -29.45
N VAL A 553 -5.82 81.61 -28.68
CA VAL A 553 -6.55 81.04 -27.53
C VAL A 553 -8.02 80.91 -27.89
N VAL A 554 -8.74 80.01 -27.21
CA VAL A 554 -10.17 79.82 -27.42
C VAL A 554 -10.94 81.02 -26.88
N THR A 555 -11.68 81.70 -27.76
CA THR A 555 -12.48 82.90 -27.46
C THR A 555 -13.98 82.62 -27.46
N ASN A 556 -14.43 81.60 -28.20
CA ASN A 556 -15.83 81.21 -28.24
C ASN A 556 -15.98 79.69 -28.45
N ILE A 557 -17.01 79.10 -27.85
CA ILE A 557 -17.29 77.67 -27.89
C ILE A 557 -18.79 77.51 -28.16
N SER A 558 -19.14 76.67 -29.13
CA SER A 558 -20.52 76.32 -29.47
C SER A 558 -20.62 74.81 -29.69
N PRO A 559 -21.49 74.07 -28.98
CA PRO A 559 -22.49 74.50 -27.99
C PRO A 559 -21.90 75.08 -26.69
N LYS A 560 -22.73 75.63 -25.79
CA LYS A 560 -22.27 76.43 -24.63
C LYS A 560 -21.51 75.56 -23.62
N VAL A 561 -20.59 76.18 -22.88
CA VAL A 561 -19.92 75.52 -21.75
C VAL A 561 -20.97 75.04 -20.74
N GLY A 562 -20.85 73.78 -20.30
CA GLY A 562 -21.81 73.12 -19.42
C GLY A 562 -23.04 72.52 -20.12
N GLU A 563 -23.17 72.64 -21.44
CA GLU A 563 -24.26 72.02 -22.20
C GLU A 563 -24.04 70.50 -22.34
N ARG A 564 -25.11 69.72 -22.16
CA ARG A 564 -25.11 68.25 -22.28
C ARG A 564 -25.18 67.88 -23.77
N VAL A 565 -24.10 67.29 -24.29
CA VAL A 565 -24.02 66.87 -25.70
C VAL A 565 -23.75 65.37 -25.81
N LYS A 566 -24.27 64.74 -26.86
CA LYS A 566 -24.04 63.32 -27.14
C LYS A 566 -22.59 63.10 -27.58
N ARG A 567 -21.94 62.04 -27.09
CA ARG A 567 -20.60 61.64 -27.56
C ARG A 567 -20.63 61.45 -29.09
N GLY A 568 -19.60 61.93 -29.79
CA GLY A 568 -19.54 61.97 -31.26
C GLY A 568 -20.19 63.19 -31.92
N SER A 569 -20.82 64.09 -31.15
CA SER A 569 -21.34 65.37 -31.64
C SER A 569 -20.21 66.37 -31.94
N THR A 570 -20.54 67.41 -32.71
CA THR A 570 -19.56 68.38 -33.21
C THR A 570 -19.55 69.65 -32.36
N VAL A 571 -18.40 69.98 -31.78
CA VAL A 571 -18.15 71.22 -31.04
C VAL A 571 -17.31 72.16 -31.92
N THR A 572 -17.81 73.38 -32.11
CA THR A 572 -17.08 74.45 -32.81
C THR A 572 -16.35 75.31 -31.80
N ILE A 573 -15.03 75.37 -31.91
CA ILE A 573 -14.18 76.31 -31.15
C ILE A 573 -13.75 77.45 -32.06
N THR A 574 -13.89 78.68 -31.59
CA THR A 574 -13.35 79.88 -32.24
C THR A 574 -12.06 80.26 -31.51
N VAL A 575 -10.97 80.40 -32.26
CA VAL A 575 -9.65 80.76 -31.74
C VAL A 575 -9.20 82.10 -32.32
N GLY A 576 -8.69 83.02 -31.50
CA GLY A 576 -8.21 84.33 -31.97
C GLY A 576 -7.35 85.13 -31.01
#